data_AF-A0A7X6QCA3-F1
#
_entry.id   AF-A0A7X6QCA3-F1
#
_cell.length_a   1.000
_cell.length_b   1.000
_cell.length_c   1.000
_cell.angle_alpha   90.00
_cell.angle_beta   90.00
_cell.angle_gamma   90.00
#
_symmetry.space_group_name_H-M   'P 1'
#
loop_
_entity.id
_entity.type
_entity.pdbx_description
1 polymer ?
#
loop_
_entity_poly.entity_id
_entity_poly.type
_entity_poly.pdbx_seq_one_letter_code
_entity_poly.pdbx_strand_id
1 'polypeptide(L)'
;MLKLNTPVEIRPLEKRFSYRDSILFIGSCFADEMGRRCEELYFDTLTNPFGVLFNPCSVAQCLGLLEGYGINSCGCSFVPEDVIETPDGYCSFHHHGSFCRSTPEEFLDDANRALAEGSEFYYREGWVVVTLGTAFIYTDRESGQPVSNCHKLPQERFERTMIDVERVYDMLSQYVAARPDRQWVFTVSPVRHLADGLHANQLSKATLHLGIEKLVSRYPNAHYFPAYEIMMDELRDYRFYADDMMHPSQLAASYIFGKFMEWAFSDSDRPLLAEAENVRSMMQHRLLNPGTPQAAQFERRRNEALASLLKKIRS
;
A
#
# COMPACT_ATOMS: atom_id res chain seq x y z
N MET A 1 -3.93 -17.48 35.52
CA MET A 1 -4.77 -17.15 34.34
C MET A 1 -4.09 -17.76 33.13
N LEU A 2 -4.79 -18.53 32.30
CA LEU A 2 -4.21 -19.08 31.06
C LEU A 2 -4.01 -17.94 30.07
N LYS A 3 -2.78 -17.75 29.57
CA LYS A 3 -2.46 -16.78 28.53
C LYS A 3 -2.73 -17.43 27.17
N LEU A 4 -3.76 -16.97 26.46
CA LEU A 4 -4.24 -17.55 25.20
C LEU A 4 -3.72 -16.81 23.95
N ASN A 5 -2.99 -15.72 24.13
CA ASN A 5 -2.38 -14.93 23.06
C ASN A 5 -0.97 -14.46 23.44
N THR A 6 -0.12 -14.29 22.43
CA THR A 6 1.20 -13.66 22.59
C THR A 6 1.20 -12.39 21.75
N PRO A 7 0.79 -11.24 22.32
CA PRO A 7 0.74 -10.00 21.57
C PRO A 7 2.15 -9.59 21.12
N VAL A 8 2.28 -9.19 19.87
CA VAL A 8 3.44 -8.50 19.33
C VAL A 8 3.49 -7.14 20.01
N GLU A 9 4.61 -6.85 20.64
CA GLU A 9 4.80 -5.57 21.32
C GLU A 9 5.13 -4.49 20.29
N ILE A 10 4.21 -3.52 20.15
CA ILE A 10 4.38 -2.38 19.27
C ILE A 10 4.29 -1.12 20.12
N ARG A 11 5.40 -0.39 20.22
CA ARG A 11 5.43 0.87 20.96
C ARG A 11 4.97 1.99 20.05
N PRO A 12 4.02 2.84 20.47
CA PRO A 12 3.56 3.94 19.65
C PRO A 12 4.71 4.83 19.18
N LEU A 13 4.62 5.33 17.96
CA LEU A 13 5.62 6.23 17.40
C LEU A 13 5.67 7.55 18.17
N GLU A 14 6.86 8.15 18.20
CA GLU A 14 7.06 9.48 18.76
C GLU A 14 6.37 10.54 17.90
N LYS A 15 6.62 10.52 16.58
CA LYS A 15 5.86 11.28 15.60
C LYS A 15 4.72 10.41 15.09
N ARG A 16 3.49 10.92 15.14
CA ARG A 16 2.28 10.21 14.72
C ARG A 16 1.54 11.03 13.66
N PHE A 17 0.87 10.35 12.74
CA PHE A 17 0.03 11.03 11.76
C PHE A 17 -1.30 11.46 12.38
N SER A 18 -1.88 12.47 11.76
CA SER A 18 -3.13 13.13 12.11
C SER A 18 -4.01 13.23 10.86
N TYR A 19 -5.21 13.78 11.00
CA TYR A 19 -6.08 14.04 9.84
C TYR A 19 -5.54 15.13 8.88
N ARG A 20 -4.44 15.81 9.25
CA ARG A 20 -3.79 16.84 8.42
C ARG A 20 -2.67 16.31 7.54
N ASP A 21 -2.20 15.09 7.83
CA ASP A 21 -1.12 14.47 7.10
C ASP A 21 -1.65 13.76 5.86
N SER A 22 -0.90 13.84 4.77
CA SER A 22 -1.12 12.99 3.60
C SER A 22 -0.48 11.61 3.82
N ILE A 23 -1.11 10.53 3.37
CA ILE A 23 -0.60 9.16 3.51
C ILE A 23 -0.56 8.47 2.16
N LEU A 24 0.65 8.20 1.67
CA LEU A 24 0.88 7.48 0.43
C LEU A 24 1.16 6.00 0.72
N PHE A 25 0.26 5.11 0.32
CA PHE A 25 0.47 3.67 0.41
C PHE A 25 1.03 3.14 -0.91
N ILE A 26 2.14 2.41 -0.85
CA ILE A 26 2.75 1.74 -2.01
C ILE A 26 3.11 0.30 -1.60
N GLY A 27 2.78 -0.67 -2.44
CA GLY A 27 3.24 -2.03 -2.25
C GLY A 27 2.19 -3.09 -2.60
N SER A 28 2.23 -4.20 -1.86
CA SER A 28 1.39 -5.38 -2.10
C SER A 28 -0.11 -5.08 -2.01
N CYS A 29 -0.97 -6.04 -2.34
CA CYS A 29 -2.42 -5.91 -2.14
C CYS A 29 -2.83 -5.60 -0.69
N PHE A 30 -1.96 -5.91 0.28
CA PHE A 30 -2.19 -5.48 1.66
C PHE A 30 -2.04 -3.97 1.85
N ALA A 31 -1.22 -3.29 1.03
CA ALA A 31 -1.17 -1.83 0.98
C ALA A 31 -2.53 -1.26 0.53
N ASP A 32 -3.16 -1.87 -0.48
CA ASP A 32 -4.50 -1.49 -0.93
C ASP A 32 -5.53 -1.63 0.20
N GLU A 33 -5.49 -2.74 0.93
CA GLU A 33 -6.41 -2.98 2.03
C GLU A 33 -6.23 -1.97 3.18
N MET A 34 -5.00 -1.57 3.49
CA MET A 34 -4.71 -0.55 4.50
C MET A 34 -5.10 0.85 4.01
N GLY A 35 -4.77 1.20 2.77
CA GLY A 35 -5.13 2.47 2.14
C GLY A 35 -6.63 2.67 2.04
N ARG A 36 -7.36 1.66 1.55
CA ARG A 36 -8.83 1.65 1.50
C ARG A 36 -9.46 1.93 2.87
N ARG A 37 -8.91 1.36 3.95
CA ARG A 37 -9.41 1.60 5.32
C ARG A 37 -9.14 3.03 5.78
N CYS A 38 -8.01 3.62 5.41
CA CYS A 38 -7.73 5.04 5.64
C CYS A 38 -8.70 5.92 4.84
N GLU A 39 -8.95 5.63 3.57
CA GLU A 39 -9.91 6.35 2.71
C GLU A 39 -11.35 6.27 3.28
N GLU A 40 -11.78 5.10 3.73
CA GLU A 40 -13.09 4.90 4.40
C GLU A 40 -13.24 5.67 5.71
N LEU A 41 -12.13 6.07 6.30
CA LEU A 41 -12.05 6.91 7.50
C LEU A 41 -11.71 8.37 7.18
N TYR A 42 -11.73 8.74 5.88
CA TYR A 42 -11.57 10.09 5.37
C TYR A 42 -10.18 10.73 5.56
N PHE A 43 -9.13 9.91 5.70
CA PHE A 43 -7.75 10.38 5.65
C PHE A 43 -7.39 10.82 4.22
N ASP A 44 -6.56 11.87 4.08
CA ASP A 44 -6.00 12.25 2.77
C ASP A 44 -5.00 11.19 2.33
N THR A 45 -5.45 10.28 1.46
CA THR A 45 -4.76 9.03 1.15
C THR A 45 -4.66 8.85 -0.36
N LEU A 46 -3.50 8.43 -0.83
CA LEU A 46 -3.31 7.89 -2.17
C LEU A 46 -2.69 6.50 -2.07
N THR A 47 -3.23 5.57 -2.84
CA THR A 47 -2.89 4.15 -2.72
C THR A 47 -2.47 3.61 -4.08
N ASN A 48 -1.26 3.05 -4.15
CA ASN A 48 -0.73 2.32 -5.30
C ASN A 48 -0.99 3.02 -6.66
N PRO A 49 -0.36 4.19 -6.92
CA PRO A 49 -0.62 4.98 -8.13
C PRO A 49 -0.30 4.26 -9.44
N PHE A 50 0.48 3.17 -9.41
CA PHE A 50 0.75 2.30 -10.57
C PHE A 50 0.18 0.87 -10.39
N GLY A 51 -0.73 0.70 -9.43
CA GLY A 51 -1.25 -0.57 -8.96
C GLY A 51 -0.28 -1.32 -8.04
N VAL A 52 -0.62 -2.57 -7.72
CA VAL A 52 0.06 -3.37 -6.71
C VAL A 52 1.51 -3.72 -7.09
N LEU A 53 2.44 -3.51 -6.17
CA LEU A 53 3.88 -3.78 -6.33
C LEU A 53 4.40 -4.64 -5.18
N PHE A 54 4.97 -5.80 -5.45
CA PHE A 54 5.30 -6.74 -4.37
C PHE A 54 6.74 -6.67 -3.88
N ASN A 55 7.69 -6.22 -4.69
CA ASN A 55 9.11 -6.34 -4.38
C ASN A 55 9.80 -4.97 -4.30
N PRO A 56 10.96 -4.88 -3.62
CA PRO A 56 11.68 -3.62 -3.42
C PRO A 56 12.08 -2.91 -4.72
N CYS A 57 12.47 -3.65 -5.76
CA CYS A 57 12.88 -3.06 -7.04
C CYS A 57 11.70 -2.36 -7.73
N SER A 58 10.54 -3.01 -7.78
CA SER A 58 9.31 -2.45 -8.34
C SER A 58 8.85 -1.20 -7.58
N VAL A 59 8.87 -1.25 -6.24
CA VAL A 59 8.55 -0.09 -5.39
C VAL A 59 9.53 1.04 -5.63
N ALA A 60 10.83 0.73 -5.69
CA ALA A 60 11.87 1.72 -5.95
C ALA A 60 11.73 2.38 -7.33
N GLN A 61 11.35 1.63 -8.37
CA GLN A 61 11.04 2.22 -9.67
C GLN A 61 9.86 3.18 -9.58
N CYS A 62 8.76 2.76 -8.94
CA CYS A 62 7.60 3.62 -8.68
C CYS A 62 8.01 4.92 -7.98
N LEU A 63 8.74 4.83 -6.87
CA LEU A 63 9.23 6.00 -6.14
C LEU A 63 10.10 6.91 -7.02
N GLY A 64 10.96 6.34 -7.85
CA GLY A 64 11.79 7.11 -8.78
C GLY A 64 10.96 7.87 -9.82
N LEU A 65 9.87 7.27 -10.31
CA LEU A 65 8.94 7.94 -11.21
C LEU A 65 8.22 9.10 -10.52
N LEU A 66 7.70 8.88 -9.31
CA LEU A 66 7.03 9.92 -8.52
C LEU A 66 7.96 11.07 -8.13
N GLU A 67 9.24 10.78 -7.91
CA GLU A 67 10.26 11.79 -7.63
C GLU A 67 10.68 12.57 -8.88
N GLY A 68 10.45 12.02 -10.08
CA GLY A 68 10.76 12.66 -11.35
C GLY A 68 12.10 12.24 -11.96
N TYR A 69 12.62 11.06 -11.61
CA TYR A 69 13.83 10.51 -12.26
C TYR A 69 13.59 9.98 -13.69
N GLY A 70 12.36 10.10 -14.21
CA GLY A 70 12.00 9.81 -15.60
C GLY A 70 12.10 8.32 -15.98
N ILE A 71 11.48 7.96 -17.10
CA ILE A 71 11.57 6.61 -17.71
C ILE A 71 12.57 6.62 -18.86
N ASN A 72 12.74 7.79 -19.47
CA ASN A 72 13.47 7.99 -20.72
C ASN A 72 14.16 9.37 -20.74
N SER A 73 14.93 9.61 -21.80
CA SER A 73 15.64 10.86 -22.08
C SER A 73 14.74 12.10 -22.22
N CYS A 74 13.41 11.91 -22.31
CA CYS A 74 12.43 12.91 -22.71
C CYS A 74 11.66 13.52 -21.52
N GLY A 75 11.67 12.89 -20.34
CA GLY A 75 11.12 13.47 -19.11
C GLY A 75 10.35 12.50 -18.21
N CYS A 76 9.52 13.08 -17.32
CA CYS A 76 8.73 12.43 -16.29
C CYS A 76 7.35 11.97 -16.83
N SER A 77 7.31 11.25 -17.94
CA SER A 77 6.06 10.76 -18.54
C SER A 77 6.25 9.45 -19.30
N PHE A 78 5.23 8.60 -19.28
CA PHE A 78 5.14 7.42 -20.13
C PHE A 78 4.92 7.81 -21.59
N VAL A 79 5.64 7.16 -22.49
CA VAL A 79 5.61 7.39 -23.94
C VAL A 79 5.17 6.13 -24.69
N PRO A 80 4.81 6.20 -25.99
CA PRO A 80 4.38 5.03 -26.77
C PRO A 80 5.35 3.84 -26.72
N GLU A 81 6.65 4.07 -26.57
CA GLU A 81 7.67 3.05 -26.45
C GLU A 81 7.62 2.26 -25.14
N ASP A 82 7.00 2.83 -24.09
CA ASP A 82 6.80 2.16 -22.80
C ASP A 82 5.59 1.21 -22.82
N VAL A 83 4.76 1.28 -23.87
CA VAL A 83 3.54 0.49 -23.99
C VAL A 83 3.86 -0.92 -24.47
N ILE A 84 3.37 -1.90 -23.72
CA ILE A 84 3.43 -3.31 -24.07
C ILE A 84 2.02 -3.85 -24.30
N GLU A 85 1.88 -4.71 -25.30
CA GLU A 85 0.67 -5.49 -25.53
C GLU A 85 0.68 -6.72 -24.61
N THR A 86 -0.43 -6.93 -23.91
CA THR A 86 -0.68 -8.08 -23.05
C THR A 86 -1.98 -8.75 -23.48
N PRO A 87 -2.24 -10.01 -23.08
CA PRO A 87 -3.52 -10.66 -23.37
C PRO A 87 -4.76 -9.93 -22.81
N ASP A 88 -4.58 -9.02 -21.85
CA ASP A 88 -5.66 -8.24 -21.23
C ASP A 88 -5.76 -6.80 -21.78
N GLY A 89 -5.00 -6.47 -22.84
CA GLY A 89 -4.92 -5.14 -23.42
C GLY A 89 -3.52 -4.53 -23.30
N TYR A 90 -3.45 -3.20 -23.30
CA TYR A 90 -2.20 -2.43 -23.33
C TYR A 90 -1.82 -1.94 -21.94
N CYS A 91 -0.54 -2.07 -21.57
CA CYS A 91 0.00 -1.67 -20.27
C CYS A 91 1.48 -1.29 -20.38
N SER A 92 2.23 -1.31 -19.27
CA SER A 92 3.70 -1.22 -19.26
C SER A 92 4.27 -2.19 -18.23
N PHE A 93 5.60 -2.38 -18.23
CA PHE A 93 6.27 -3.16 -17.21
C PHE A 93 6.25 -2.56 -15.81
N HIS A 94 5.92 -1.27 -15.69
CA HIS A 94 5.92 -0.56 -14.42
C HIS A 94 4.57 -0.58 -13.70
N HIS A 95 3.50 -1.04 -14.36
CA HIS A 95 2.14 -1.00 -13.85
C HIS A 95 1.54 -2.39 -13.66
N HIS A 96 0.80 -2.60 -12.57
CA HIS A 96 0.05 -3.84 -12.35
C HIS A 96 -0.98 -4.09 -13.47
N GLY A 97 -1.37 -5.36 -13.72
CA GLY A 97 -2.33 -5.71 -14.78
C GLY A 97 -3.70 -5.03 -14.67
N SER A 98 -4.08 -4.52 -13.49
CA SER A 98 -5.29 -3.70 -13.33
C SER A 98 -5.25 -2.35 -14.06
N PHE A 99 -4.07 -1.90 -14.48
CA PHE A 99 -3.89 -0.71 -15.29
C PHE A 99 -4.04 -0.96 -16.80
N CYS A 100 -4.22 -2.22 -17.23
CA CYS A 100 -4.40 -2.51 -18.65
C CYS A 100 -5.63 -1.75 -19.21
N ARG A 101 -5.50 -1.25 -20.45
CA ARG A 101 -6.57 -0.57 -21.20
C ARG A 101 -6.78 -1.19 -22.57
N SER A 102 -7.90 -0.85 -23.20
CA SER A 102 -8.27 -1.45 -24.48
C SER A 102 -7.46 -0.88 -25.65
N THR A 103 -6.91 0.33 -25.52
CA THR A 103 -6.01 0.93 -26.51
C THR A 103 -4.73 1.48 -25.87
N PRO A 104 -3.63 1.60 -26.64
CA PRO A 104 -2.39 2.23 -26.17
C PRO A 104 -2.59 3.66 -25.66
N GLU A 105 -3.42 4.44 -26.35
CA GLU A 105 -3.68 5.85 -26.03
C GLU A 105 -4.42 5.98 -24.70
N GLU A 106 -5.45 5.15 -24.49
CA GLU A 106 -6.19 5.11 -23.23
C GLU A 106 -5.28 4.73 -22.05
N PHE A 107 -4.38 3.75 -22.26
CA PHE A 107 -3.38 3.38 -21.26
C PHE A 107 -2.44 4.55 -20.95
N LEU A 108 -1.87 5.20 -21.96
CA LEU A 108 -0.93 6.30 -21.78
C LEU A 108 -1.57 7.50 -21.06
N ASP A 109 -2.79 7.86 -21.41
CA ASP A 109 -3.53 8.94 -20.76
C ASP A 109 -3.77 8.64 -19.27
N ASP A 110 -4.18 7.41 -18.96
CA ASP A 110 -4.41 6.97 -17.58
C ASP A 110 -3.13 6.86 -16.77
N ALA A 111 -2.08 6.28 -17.34
CA ALA A 111 -0.76 6.13 -16.71
C ALA A 111 -0.13 7.49 -16.40
N ASN A 112 -0.17 8.43 -17.35
CA ASN A 112 0.39 9.76 -17.15
C ASN A 112 -0.44 10.61 -16.19
N ARG A 113 -1.77 10.45 -16.19
CA ARG A 113 -2.63 11.10 -15.18
C ARG A 113 -2.32 10.58 -13.77
N ALA A 114 -2.20 9.28 -13.60
CA ALA A 114 -1.86 8.66 -12.32
C ALA A 114 -0.44 9.05 -11.86
N LEU A 115 0.52 9.14 -12.78
CA LEU A 115 1.87 9.65 -12.49
C LEU A 115 1.85 11.11 -12.04
N ALA A 116 1.07 11.98 -12.70
CA ALA A 116 0.97 13.38 -12.33
C ALA A 116 0.35 13.54 -10.93
N GLU A 117 -0.78 12.87 -10.67
CA GLU A 117 -1.45 12.87 -9.36
C GLU A 117 -0.54 12.29 -8.27
N GLY A 118 0.09 11.15 -8.55
CA GLY A 118 1.01 10.50 -7.63
C GLY A 118 2.23 11.35 -7.32
N SER A 119 2.81 12.00 -8.33
CA SER A 119 3.96 12.90 -8.11
C SER A 119 3.54 14.08 -7.26
N GLU A 120 2.42 14.75 -7.58
CA GLU A 120 1.91 15.85 -6.74
C GLU A 120 1.73 15.41 -5.28
N PHE A 121 1.10 14.25 -5.07
CA PHE A 121 0.89 13.68 -3.73
C PHE A 121 2.22 13.31 -3.04
N TYR A 122 3.18 12.76 -3.78
CA TYR A 122 4.50 12.38 -3.26
C TYR A 122 5.32 13.58 -2.75
N TYR A 123 5.13 14.77 -3.34
CA TYR A 123 5.79 16.00 -2.90
C TYR A 123 5.10 16.69 -1.73
N ARG A 124 3.90 16.25 -1.32
CA ARG A 124 3.23 16.77 -0.10
C ARG A 124 3.93 16.24 1.15
N GLU A 125 4.01 17.08 2.18
CA GLU A 125 4.44 16.63 3.50
C GLU A 125 3.48 15.55 4.03
N GLY A 126 4.03 14.54 4.70
CA GLY A 126 3.24 13.45 5.25
C GLY A 126 4.01 12.13 5.35
N TRP A 127 3.28 11.05 5.10
CA TRP A 127 3.72 9.68 5.36
C TRP A 127 3.77 8.87 4.08
N VAL A 128 4.78 8.00 3.97
CA VAL A 128 4.87 6.97 2.93
C VAL A 128 4.88 5.61 3.59
N VAL A 129 3.88 4.79 3.31
CA VAL A 129 3.75 3.43 3.84
C VAL A 129 4.08 2.44 2.73
N VAL A 130 5.21 1.76 2.87
CA VAL A 130 5.72 0.77 1.92
C VAL A 130 5.46 -0.64 2.44
N THR A 131 4.62 -1.40 1.73
CA THR A 131 4.27 -2.79 2.10
C THR A 131 4.91 -3.79 1.13
N LEU A 132 5.97 -4.46 1.56
CA LEU A 132 6.73 -5.39 0.72
C LEU A 132 6.18 -6.83 0.83
N GLY A 133 5.84 -7.43 -0.31
CA GLY A 133 5.32 -8.79 -0.43
C GLY A 133 6.41 -9.86 -0.52
N THR A 134 7.46 -9.62 -1.31
CA THR A 134 8.48 -10.63 -1.62
C THR A 134 9.83 -10.02 -1.99
N ALA A 135 10.92 -10.70 -1.64
CA ALA A 135 12.28 -10.45 -2.14
C ALA A 135 12.55 -11.11 -3.50
N PHE A 136 11.57 -11.82 -4.09
CA PHE A 136 11.70 -12.29 -5.46
C PHE A 136 11.37 -11.17 -6.46
N ILE A 137 12.23 -11.01 -7.44
CA ILE A 137 12.03 -10.09 -8.57
C ILE A 137 11.91 -10.89 -9.86
N TYR A 138 11.31 -10.25 -10.86
CA TYR A 138 11.37 -10.70 -12.24
C TYR A 138 12.17 -9.67 -13.03
N THR A 139 13.14 -10.15 -13.77
CA THR A 139 13.97 -9.34 -14.66
C THR A 139 13.63 -9.71 -16.09
N ASP A 140 13.26 -8.72 -16.90
CA ASP A 140 13.07 -8.94 -18.33
C ASP A 140 14.43 -9.26 -18.97
N ARG A 141 14.54 -10.40 -19.65
CA ARG A 141 15.82 -10.89 -20.19
C ARG A 141 16.34 -10.02 -21.33
N GLU A 142 15.46 -9.32 -22.03
CA GLU A 142 15.82 -8.47 -23.16
C GLU A 142 16.44 -7.15 -22.69
N SER A 143 15.76 -6.44 -21.79
CA SER A 143 16.22 -5.15 -21.24
C SER A 143 17.19 -5.29 -20.06
N GLY A 144 17.21 -6.44 -19.39
CA GLY A 144 17.93 -6.65 -18.13
C GLY A 144 17.35 -5.88 -16.94
N GLN A 145 16.18 -5.26 -17.08
CA GLN A 145 15.57 -4.43 -16.04
C GLN A 145 14.58 -5.24 -15.19
N PRO A 146 14.51 -4.98 -13.87
CA PRO A 146 13.41 -5.49 -13.05
C PRO A 146 12.07 -4.99 -13.57
N VAL A 147 11.06 -5.83 -13.56
CA VAL A 147 9.71 -5.50 -14.01
C VAL A 147 8.66 -5.82 -12.95
N SER A 148 7.57 -5.07 -12.96
CA SER A 148 6.44 -5.22 -12.02
C SER A 148 5.29 -6.02 -12.62
N ASN A 149 5.20 -6.08 -13.96
CA ASN A 149 4.14 -6.77 -14.66
C ASN A 149 4.66 -7.90 -15.56
N CYS A 150 4.44 -9.13 -15.12
CA CYS A 150 4.70 -10.33 -15.93
C CYS A 150 3.40 -11.06 -16.28
N HIS A 151 2.23 -10.47 -16.00
CA HIS A 151 0.97 -11.19 -16.04
C HIS A 151 0.62 -11.63 -17.47
N LYS A 152 0.37 -12.93 -17.64
CA LYS A 152 0.00 -13.59 -18.91
C LYS A 152 1.00 -13.39 -20.06
N LEU A 153 2.21 -12.94 -19.77
CA LEU A 153 3.32 -12.91 -20.73
C LEU A 153 4.11 -14.24 -20.66
N PRO A 154 4.82 -14.64 -21.73
CA PRO A 154 5.63 -15.86 -21.73
C PRO A 154 6.64 -15.86 -20.59
N GLN A 155 6.64 -16.91 -19.75
CA GLN A 155 7.49 -16.95 -18.55
C GLN A 155 8.97 -16.99 -18.89
N GLU A 156 9.34 -17.54 -20.06
CA GLU A 156 10.71 -17.64 -20.54
C GLU A 156 11.35 -16.26 -20.78
N ARG A 157 10.53 -15.23 -21.02
CA ARG A 157 10.97 -13.83 -21.16
C ARG A 157 11.59 -13.29 -19.88
N PHE A 158 11.21 -13.83 -18.73
CA PHE A 158 11.62 -13.30 -17.44
C PHE A 158 12.57 -14.26 -16.73
N GLU A 159 13.52 -13.67 -16.04
CA GLU A 159 14.34 -14.37 -15.06
C GLU A 159 13.85 -14.03 -13.66
N ARG A 160 13.51 -15.05 -12.89
CA ARG A 160 13.05 -14.88 -11.52
C ARG A 160 14.18 -15.18 -10.55
N THR A 161 14.57 -14.20 -9.74
CA THR A 161 15.65 -14.33 -8.75
C THR A 161 15.22 -13.75 -7.41
N MET A 162 15.76 -14.30 -6.32
CA MET A 162 15.63 -13.67 -5.00
C MET A 162 16.77 -12.67 -4.84
N ILE A 163 16.46 -11.40 -4.60
CA ILE A 163 17.48 -10.41 -4.26
C ILE A 163 17.98 -10.63 -2.83
N ASP A 164 19.19 -10.17 -2.55
CA ASP A 164 19.77 -10.24 -1.21
C ASP A 164 19.37 -9.04 -0.33
N VAL A 165 19.78 -9.10 0.94
CA VAL A 165 19.49 -8.08 1.96
C VAL A 165 20.05 -6.71 1.57
N GLU A 166 21.25 -6.67 0.99
CA GLU A 166 21.91 -5.43 0.58
C GLU A 166 21.10 -4.75 -0.53
N ARG A 167 20.65 -5.52 -1.51
CA ARG A 167 19.85 -5.00 -2.61
C ARG A 167 18.51 -4.44 -2.13
N VAL A 168 17.85 -5.05 -1.14
CA VAL A 168 16.62 -4.47 -0.53
C VAL A 168 16.91 -3.08 0.02
N TYR A 169 17.98 -2.94 0.80
CA TYR A 169 18.39 -1.67 1.40
C TYR A 169 18.79 -0.63 0.35
N ASP A 170 19.64 -1.00 -0.62
CA ASP A 170 20.16 -0.09 -1.64
C ASP A 170 19.03 0.49 -2.50
N MET A 171 18.05 -0.33 -2.89
CA MET A 171 16.95 0.12 -3.73
C MET A 171 16.06 1.16 -3.06
N LEU A 172 15.90 1.10 -1.73
CA LEU A 172 14.95 1.94 -0.98
C LEU A 172 15.62 3.12 -0.26
N SER A 173 16.87 2.95 0.18
CA SER A 173 17.57 3.92 1.04
C SER A 173 17.73 5.31 0.42
N GLN A 174 17.94 5.38 -0.91
CA GLN A 174 18.07 6.65 -1.62
C GLN A 174 16.82 7.53 -1.48
N TYR A 175 15.62 6.95 -1.51
CA TYR A 175 14.37 7.69 -1.41
C TYR A 175 14.09 8.16 0.01
N VAL A 176 14.40 7.30 1.00
CA VAL A 176 14.34 7.67 2.42
C VAL A 176 15.31 8.82 2.71
N ALA A 177 16.53 8.75 2.18
CA ALA A 177 17.56 9.78 2.34
C ALA A 177 17.21 11.10 1.65
N ALA A 178 16.58 11.03 0.46
CA ALA A 178 16.17 12.21 -0.31
C ALA A 178 15.01 12.97 0.36
N ARG A 179 14.21 12.31 1.20
CA ARG A 179 13.01 12.87 1.85
C ARG A 179 13.04 12.78 3.38
N PRO A 180 13.96 13.49 4.05
CA PRO A 180 14.01 13.53 5.52
C PRO A 180 12.82 14.26 6.14
N ASP A 181 12.10 15.07 5.37
CA ASP A 181 10.87 15.78 5.73
C ASP A 181 9.68 14.83 5.95
N ARG A 182 9.68 13.67 5.27
CA ARG A 182 8.61 12.68 5.32
C ARG A 182 8.89 11.59 6.35
N GLN A 183 7.84 10.94 6.83
CA GLN A 183 7.94 9.72 7.63
C GLN A 183 7.71 8.51 6.74
N TRP A 184 8.62 7.54 6.82
CA TRP A 184 8.57 6.30 6.07
C TRP A 184 8.19 5.16 7.01
N VAL A 185 7.14 4.44 6.67
CA VAL A 185 6.75 3.22 7.36
C VAL A 185 6.96 2.06 6.42
N PHE A 186 7.80 1.12 6.80
CA PHE A 186 7.98 -0.14 6.10
C PHE A 186 7.21 -1.23 6.84
N THR A 187 6.60 -2.14 6.08
CA THR A 187 5.98 -3.35 6.63
C THR A 187 6.20 -4.51 5.67
N VAL A 188 6.38 -5.70 6.22
CA VAL A 188 6.32 -6.92 5.45
C VAL A 188 4.85 -7.36 5.35
N SER A 189 4.39 -7.67 4.14
CA SER A 189 3.01 -8.05 3.89
C SER A 189 2.67 -9.36 4.61
N PRO A 190 1.52 -9.45 5.31
CA PRO A 190 1.04 -10.68 5.95
C PRO A 190 0.55 -11.73 4.94
N VAL A 191 0.43 -11.38 3.65
CA VAL A 191 0.02 -12.31 2.59
C VAL A 191 1.10 -13.35 2.34
N ARG A 192 0.70 -14.62 2.26
CA ARG A 192 1.59 -15.75 1.98
C ARG A 192 1.75 -15.96 0.48
N HIS A 193 2.99 -16.02 0.00
CA HIS A 193 3.30 -16.36 -1.38
C HIS A 193 3.66 -17.86 -1.48
N LEU A 194 2.67 -18.70 -1.82
CA LEU A 194 2.84 -20.16 -1.78
C LEU A 194 3.42 -20.79 -3.05
N ALA A 195 3.58 -20.02 -4.13
CA ALA A 195 3.99 -20.54 -5.43
C ALA A 195 5.32 -21.33 -5.39
N ASP A 196 6.27 -20.92 -4.53
CA ASP A 196 7.56 -21.58 -4.34
C ASP A 196 7.63 -22.43 -3.05
N GLY A 197 6.49 -22.63 -2.42
CA GLY A 197 6.39 -23.30 -1.13
C GLY A 197 6.71 -22.40 0.07
N LEU A 198 6.35 -22.91 1.25
CA LEU A 198 6.41 -22.16 2.50
C LEU A 198 7.82 -21.78 2.91
N HIS A 199 8.80 -22.65 2.67
CA HIS A 199 10.18 -22.36 3.03
C HIS A 199 10.73 -21.16 2.26
N ALA A 200 10.53 -21.12 0.94
CA ALA A 200 10.95 -20.00 0.10
C ALA A 200 10.23 -18.70 0.46
N ASN A 201 8.94 -18.77 0.83
CA ASN A 201 8.22 -17.63 1.39
C ASN A 201 8.90 -17.11 2.67
N GLN A 202 9.22 -17.99 3.63
CA GLN A 202 9.89 -17.55 4.86
C GLN A 202 11.25 -16.92 4.59
N LEU A 203 12.06 -17.51 3.70
CA LEU A 203 13.35 -16.93 3.31
C LEU A 203 13.16 -15.54 2.68
N SER A 204 12.21 -15.40 1.76
CA SER A 204 11.87 -14.14 1.12
C SER A 204 11.47 -13.07 2.14
N LYS A 205 10.57 -13.39 3.08
CA LYS A 205 10.13 -12.46 4.14
C LYS A 205 11.29 -12.10 5.07
N ALA A 206 12.12 -13.07 5.46
CA ALA A 206 13.31 -12.83 6.28
C ALA A 206 14.30 -11.88 5.60
N THR A 207 14.55 -12.03 4.29
CA THR A 207 15.38 -11.10 3.53
C THR A 207 14.81 -9.68 3.54
N LEU A 208 13.50 -9.53 3.38
CA LEU A 208 12.84 -8.21 3.47
C LEU A 208 12.98 -7.60 4.87
N HIS A 209 12.74 -8.37 5.94
CA HIS A 209 12.90 -7.89 7.31
C HIS A 209 14.32 -7.39 7.56
N LEU A 210 15.34 -8.16 7.16
CA LEU A 210 16.74 -7.76 7.35
C LEU A 210 17.08 -6.49 6.55
N GLY A 211 16.58 -6.36 5.32
CA GLY A 211 16.78 -5.15 4.51
C GLY A 211 16.09 -3.92 5.09
N ILE A 212 14.86 -4.07 5.58
CA ILE A 212 14.11 -3.01 6.26
C ILE A 212 14.81 -2.61 7.56
N GLU A 213 15.29 -3.56 8.34
CA GLU A 213 15.98 -3.29 9.61
C GLU A 213 17.20 -2.39 9.40
N LYS A 214 17.94 -2.59 8.30
CA LYS A 214 19.04 -1.69 7.91
C LYS A 214 18.58 -0.27 7.62
N LEU A 215 17.42 -0.08 7.00
CA LEU A 215 16.84 1.24 6.73
C LEU A 215 16.46 1.91 8.06
N VAL A 216 15.67 1.23 8.90
CA VAL A 216 15.18 1.74 10.18
C VAL A 216 16.33 2.08 11.13
N SER A 217 17.37 1.25 11.18
CA SER A 217 18.57 1.49 11.99
C SER A 217 19.38 2.72 11.55
N ARG A 218 19.25 3.16 10.29
CA ARG A 218 20.08 4.22 9.70
C ARG A 218 19.35 5.55 9.55
N TYR A 219 18.04 5.52 9.34
CA TYR A 219 17.23 6.69 9.07
C TYR A 219 16.21 6.92 10.19
N PRO A 220 16.30 8.02 10.96
CA PRO A 220 15.42 8.25 12.11
C PRO A 220 13.95 8.51 11.71
N ASN A 221 13.70 8.83 10.43
CA ASN A 221 12.38 9.00 9.86
C ASN A 221 11.85 7.71 9.20
N ALA A 222 12.53 6.58 9.34
CA ALA A 222 12.08 5.27 8.87
C ALA A 222 11.65 4.39 10.04
N HIS A 223 10.48 3.79 9.93
CA HIS A 223 9.83 3.01 10.97
C HIS A 223 9.41 1.65 10.44
N TYR A 224 9.32 0.65 11.31
CA TYR A 224 8.80 -0.67 10.95
C TYR A 224 7.46 -0.96 11.65
N PHE A 225 6.46 -1.35 10.87
CA PHE A 225 5.19 -1.87 11.38
C PHE A 225 5.13 -3.40 11.20
N PRO A 226 4.90 -4.18 12.27
CA PRO A 226 5.01 -5.64 12.22
C PRO A 226 3.72 -6.36 11.78
N ALA A 227 3.18 -6.02 10.60
CA ALA A 227 1.92 -6.62 10.12
C ALA A 227 2.04 -8.14 9.92
N TYR A 228 3.17 -8.61 9.39
CA TYR A 228 3.44 -10.02 9.16
C TYR A 228 3.49 -10.81 10.46
N GLU A 229 4.17 -10.29 11.47
CA GLU A 229 4.30 -10.91 12.80
C GLU A 229 2.96 -10.92 13.53
N ILE A 230 2.15 -9.85 13.45
CA ILE A 230 0.79 -9.89 14.02
C ILE A 230 0.00 -11.05 13.40
N MET A 231 0.06 -11.20 12.07
CA MET A 231 -0.64 -12.27 11.38
C MET A 231 -0.13 -13.66 11.79
N MET A 232 1.19 -13.83 11.84
CA MET A 232 1.82 -15.12 12.08
C MET A 232 1.85 -15.53 13.56
N ASP A 233 1.91 -14.57 14.48
CA ASP A 233 2.16 -14.81 15.90
C ASP A 233 0.99 -14.43 16.82
N GLU A 234 0.15 -13.45 16.48
CA GLU A 234 -1.07 -13.19 17.24
C GLU A 234 -2.28 -13.92 16.65
N LEU A 235 -2.41 -13.86 15.33
CA LEU A 235 -3.58 -14.34 14.58
C LEU A 235 -3.35 -15.75 13.99
N ARG A 236 -2.86 -16.67 14.81
CA ARG A 236 -2.34 -17.99 14.40
C ARG A 236 -3.37 -18.99 13.83
N ASP A 237 -4.66 -18.69 13.93
CA ASP A 237 -5.75 -19.60 13.58
C ASP A 237 -6.23 -19.40 12.13
N TYR A 238 -6.60 -20.48 11.44
CA TYR A 238 -7.09 -20.41 10.06
C TYR A 238 -8.32 -19.52 9.86
N ARG A 239 -9.11 -19.24 10.90
CA ARG A 239 -10.20 -18.25 10.87
C ARG A 239 -9.76 -16.84 10.47
N PHE A 240 -8.47 -16.55 10.57
CA PHE A 240 -7.87 -15.27 10.21
C PHE A 240 -7.39 -15.22 8.77
N TYR A 241 -7.51 -16.32 8.02
CA TYR A 241 -7.24 -16.35 6.59
C TYR A 241 -8.54 -16.26 5.80
N ALA A 242 -8.46 -15.66 4.63
CA ALA A 242 -9.51 -15.72 3.62
C ALA A 242 -9.62 -17.14 3.03
N ASP A 243 -10.62 -17.38 2.18
CA ASP A 243 -10.92 -18.69 1.59
C ASP A 243 -9.75 -19.29 0.79
N ASP A 244 -8.83 -18.45 0.30
CA ASP A 244 -7.63 -18.89 -0.43
C ASP A 244 -6.47 -19.34 0.48
N MET A 245 -6.62 -19.21 1.81
CA MET A 245 -5.63 -19.58 2.82
C MET A 245 -4.28 -18.85 2.70
N MET A 246 -4.24 -17.76 1.92
CA MET A 246 -3.06 -16.95 1.63
C MET A 246 -3.21 -15.53 2.13
N HIS A 247 -4.38 -14.92 1.89
CA HIS A 247 -4.67 -13.55 2.30
C HIS A 247 -5.24 -13.52 3.73
N PRO A 248 -4.99 -12.45 4.49
CA PRO A 248 -5.74 -12.18 5.72
C PRO A 248 -7.23 -12.07 5.42
N SER A 249 -8.06 -12.59 6.31
CA SER A 249 -9.51 -12.35 6.29
C SER A 249 -9.81 -10.89 6.64
N GLN A 250 -11.03 -10.43 6.36
CA GLN A 250 -11.47 -9.08 6.73
C GLN A 250 -11.39 -8.82 8.24
N LEU A 251 -11.58 -9.86 9.07
CA LEU A 251 -11.37 -9.77 10.51
C LEU A 251 -9.90 -9.52 10.85
N ALA A 252 -8.98 -10.27 10.24
CA ALA A 252 -7.54 -10.12 10.47
C ALA A 252 -7.02 -8.76 9.97
N ALA A 253 -7.43 -8.33 8.77
CA ALA A 253 -7.11 -7.02 8.24
C ALA A 253 -7.62 -5.89 9.15
N SER A 254 -8.84 -6.02 9.70
CA SER A 254 -9.39 -5.05 10.65
C SER A 254 -8.58 -4.99 11.96
N TYR A 255 -8.16 -6.14 12.46
CA TYR A 255 -7.34 -6.22 13.67
C TYR A 255 -5.97 -5.57 13.46
N ILE A 256 -5.28 -5.91 12.35
CA ILE A 256 -3.97 -5.34 12.01
C ILE A 256 -4.08 -3.83 11.79
N PHE A 257 -5.13 -3.36 11.10
CA PHE A 257 -5.39 -1.94 10.93
C PHE A 257 -5.62 -1.21 12.26
N GLY A 258 -6.36 -1.83 13.20
CA GLY A 258 -6.50 -1.30 14.56
C GLY A 258 -5.15 -1.14 15.26
N LYS A 259 -4.25 -2.13 15.13
CA LYS A 259 -2.88 -2.05 15.66
C LYS A 259 -2.04 -0.96 14.99
N PHE A 260 -2.21 -0.76 13.69
CA PHE A 260 -1.57 0.33 12.97
C PHE A 260 -2.02 1.70 13.50
N MET A 261 -3.33 1.89 13.73
CA MET A 261 -3.86 3.13 14.32
C MET A 261 -3.41 3.33 15.77
N GLU A 262 -3.39 2.28 16.59
CA GLU A 262 -2.82 2.36 17.96
C GLU A 262 -1.36 2.80 17.97
N TRP A 263 -0.60 2.36 16.95
CA TRP A 263 0.82 2.60 16.83
C TRP A 263 1.17 3.98 16.27
N ALA A 264 0.53 4.39 15.17
CA ALA A 264 0.98 5.53 14.36
C ALA A 264 0.03 6.72 14.33
N PHE A 265 -1.19 6.62 14.88
CA PHE A 265 -2.15 7.73 14.87
C PHE A 265 -2.14 8.56 16.15
N SER A 266 -2.31 9.88 16.00
CA SER A 266 -2.28 10.83 17.10
C SER A 266 -3.46 10.64 18.07
N ASP A 267 -3.15 10.66 19.37
CA ASP A 267 -4.19 10.59 20.41
C ASP A 267 -5.09 11.84 20.43
N SER A 268 -4.58 13.00 19.97
CA SER A 268 -5.34 14.26 19.89
C SER A 268 -6.55 14.17 18.97
N ASP A 269 -6.47 13.32 17.95
CA ASP A 269 -7.43 13.24 16.85
C ASP A 269 -8.40 12.07 17.02
N ARG A 270 -8.29 11.31 18.12
CA ARG A 270 -9.22 10.20 18.43
C ARG A 270 -10.70 10.61 18.46
N PRO A 271 -11.09 11.80 18.97
CA PRO A 271 -12.48 12.24 18.89
C PRO A 271 -12.96 12.40 17.43
N LEU A 272 -12.08 12.89 16.54
CA LEU A 272 -12.40 13.06 15.13
C LEU A 272 -12.48 11.70 14.41
N LEU A 273 -11.60 10.76 14.76
CA LEU A 273 -11.66 9.38 14.30
C LEU A 273 -12.98 8.70 14.69
N ALA A 274 -13.42 8.86 15.93
CA ALA A 274 -14.70 8.30 16.38
C ALA A 274 -15.89 8.91 15.60
N GLU A 275 -15.84 10.21 15.28
CA GLU A 275 -16.84 10.84 14.40
C GLU A 275 -16.80 10.26 12.98
N ALA A 276 -15.60 10.06 12.42
CA ALA A 276 -15.40 9.43 11.11
C ALA A 276 -15.94 7.99 11.07
N GLU A 277 -15.69 7.17 12.09
CA GLU A 277 -16.23 5.81 12.19
C GLU A 277 -17.76 5.79 12.22
N ASN A 278 -18.38 6.72 12.94
CA ASN A 278 -19.83 6.88 12.98
C ASN A 278 -20.39 7.28 11.61
N VAL A 279 -19.77 8.27 10.95
CA VAL A 279 -20.17 8.71 9.62
C VAL A 279 -20.02 7.57 8.60
N ARG A 280 -18.89 6.86 8.61
CA ARG A 280 -18.68 5.67 7.76
C ARG A 280 -19.78 4.63 7.97
N SER A 281 -20.13 4.33 9.22
CA SER A 281 -21.22 3.39 9.53
C SER A 281 -22.57 3.85 8.97
N MET A 282 -22.88 5.15 9.08
CA MET A 282 -24.08 5.74 8.48
C MET A 282 -24.06 5.66 6.94
N MET A 283 -22.90 5.83 6.31
CA MET A 283 -22.73 5.74 4.85
C MET A 283 -22.91 4.32 4.32
N GLN A 284 -22.43 3.32 5.06
CA GLN A 284 -22.58 1.91 4.72
C GLN A 284 -23.99 1.35 5.03
N HIS A 285 -24.79 2.06 5.84
CA HIS A 285 -26.13 1.60 6.18
C HIS A 285 -27.06 1.58 4.96
N ARG A 286 -27.50 0.38 4.59
CA ARG A 286 -28.48 0.18 3.52
C ARG A 286 -29.89 0.47 4.01
N LEU A 287 -30.54 1.46 3.41
CA LEU A 287 -31.95 1.77 3.67
C LEU A 287 -32.86 0.66 3.13
N LEU A 288 -33.69 0.08 4.01
CA LEU A 288 -34.61 -1.01 3.65
C LEU A 288 -35.84 -0.52 2.87
N ASN A 289 -36.33 0.70 3.15
CA ASN A 289 -37.50 1.30 2.52
C ASN A 289 -37.17 2.70 1.96
N PRO A 290 -36.46 2.77 0.81
CA PRO A 290 -36.16 4.04 0.15
C PRO A 290 -37.47 4.73 -0.27
N GLY A 291 -37.59 6.04 -0.03
CA GLY A 291 -38.79 6.84 -0.39
C GLY A 291 -39.74 7.18 0.77
N THR A 292 -39.49 6.69 1.98
CA THR A 292 -40.25 7.12 3.17
C THR A 292 -39.75 8.48 3.70
N PRO A 293 -40.59 9.27 4.41
CA PRO A 293 -40.13 10.49 5.08
C PRO A 293 -38.96 10.24 6.05
N GLN A 294 -38.94 9.08 6.70
CA GLN A 294 -37.87 8.66 7.61
C GLN A 294 -36.57 8.40 6.85
N ALA A 295 -36.61 7.73 5.69
CA ALA A 295 -35.45 7.56 4.82
C ALA A 295 -34.88 8.91 4.37
N ALA A 296 -35.74 9.84 3.92
CA ALA A 296 -35.32 11.18 3.52
C ALA A 296 -34.74 12.02 4.68
N GLN A 297 -35.20 11.80 5.92
CA GLN A 297 -34.62 12.44 7.11
C GLN A 297 -33.25 11.83 7.45
N PHE A 298 -33.10 10.51 7.36
CA PHE A 298 -31.84 9.82 7.57
C PHE A 298 -30.77 10.27 6.56
N GLU A 299 -31.11 10.34 5.28
CA GLU A 299 -30.21 10.83 4.23
C GLU A 299 -29.73 12.25 4.47
N ARG A 300 -30.63 13.16 4.89
CA ARG A 300 -30.26 14.53 5.27
C ARG A 300 -29.25 14.54 6.42
N ARG A 301 -29.55 13.84 7.52
CA ARG A 301 -28.64 13.75 8.67
C ARG A 301 -27.29 13.16 8.29
N ARG A 302 -27.27 12.15 7.43
CA ARG A 302 -26.05 11.51 6.91
C ARG A 302 -25.19 12.50 6.13
N ASN A 303 -25.80 13.25 5.21
CA ASN A 303 -25.08 14.24 4.41
C ASN A 303 -24.59 15.43 5.26
N GLU A 304 -25.39 15.88 6.24
CA GLU A 304 -25.00 16.92 7.20
C GLU A 304 -23.82 16.48 8.08
N ALA A 305 -23.84 15.24 8.58
CA ALA A 305 -22.76 14.67 9.37
C ALA A 305 -21.46 14.58 8.54
N LEU A 306 -21.55 14.10 7.30
CA LEU A 306 -20.40 14.05 6.38
C LEU A 306 -19.84 15.44 6.10
N ALA A 307 -20.69 16.42 5.77
CA ALA A 307 -20.24 17.79 5.50
C ALA A 307 -19.58 18.44 6.73
N SER A 308 -20.12 18.19 7.93
CA SER A 308 -19.53 18.63 9.20
C SER A 308 -18.15 18.00 9.43
N LEU A 309 -18.04 16.68 9.27
CA LEU A 309 -16.78 15.96 9.42
C LEU A 309 -15.70 16.50 8.47
N LEU A 310 -16.01 16.61 7.19
CA LEU A 310 -15.07 17.09 6.18
C LEU A 310 -14.60 18.53 6.44
N LYS A 311 -15.47 19.37 7.01
CA LYS A 311 -15.09 20.73 7.44
C LYS A 311 -14.08 20.72 8.59
N LYS A 312 -14.25 19.80 9.55
CA LYS A 312 -13.34 19.64 10.69
C LYS A 312 -11.97 19.06 10.29
N ILE A 313 -11.97 18.08 9.39
CA ILE A 313 -10.72 17.49 8.85
C ILE A 313 -9.88 18.55 8.12
N ARG A 314 -10.54 19.48 7.39
CA ARG A 314 -9.88 20.54 6.63
C ARG A 314 -9.47 21.77 7.45
N SER A 315 -9.85 21.86 8.74
CA SER A 315 -9.58 23.02 9.60
C SER A 315 -8.34 22.86 10.48
#